data_AF-A0A7C9FRN4-F1
#
_entry.id   AF-A0A7C9FRN4-F1
#
_cell.length_a   1.000
_cell.length_b   1.000
_cell.length_c   1.000
_cell.angle_alpha   90.00
_cell.angle_beta   90.00
_cell.angle_gamma   90.00
#
_symmetry.space_group_name_H-M   'P 1'
#
loop_
_entity.id
_entity.type
_entity.pdbx_description
1 polymer ?
#
loop_
_entity_poly.entity_id
_entity_poly.type
_entity_poly.pdbx_seq_one_letter_code
_entity_poly.pdbx_strand_id
1 'polypeptide(L)'
;HIGNGDSCIGTRQFFLNCLALLLGRLDHKKLENITSVYGLRMSNILMSQLHCADEDVTNMAVCILRSAIFKISGSSINNPREMEKLLPPLMDLLDERDGAARAVTVLIAEYYSISTDCWCLKEILNRLAC
;
A
#
# COMPACT_ATOMS: atom_id res chain seq x y z
N HIS A 1 31.83 7.85 -11.89
CA HIS A 1 31.14 6.55 -11.75
C HIS A 1 29.65 6.81 -11.66
N ILE A 2 28.97 6.73 -12.80
CA ILE A 2 27.51 6.75 -12.94
C ILE A 2 27.16 5.33 -13.38
N GLY A 3 26.22 4.65 -12.73
CA GLY A 3 25.74 3.34 -13.19
C GLY A 3 25.77 2.25 -12.14
N ASN A 4 24.75 2.25 -11.28
CA ASN A 4 24.12 1.03 -10.75
C ASN A 4 22.79 1.35 -10.05
N GLY A 5 22.66 2.55 -9.46
CA GLY A 5 21.43 3.02 -8.81
C GLY A 5 20.28 3.26 -9.80
N ASP A 6 20.54 4.02 -10.86
CA ASP A 6 19.52 4.42 -11.84
C ASP A 6 18.94 3.23 -12.63
N SER A 7 19.76 2.21 -12.94
CA SER A 7 19.28 1.00 -13.62
C SER A 7 18.36 0.16 -12.73
N CYS A 8 18.60 0.15 -11.42
CA CYS A 8 17.75 -0.53 -10.45
C CYS A 8 16.40 0.19 -10.29
N ILE A 9 16.41 1.53 -10.24
CA ILE A 9 15.19 2.34 -10.16
C ILE A 9 14.33 2.16 -11.41
N GLY A 10 14.92 2.29 -12.60
CA GLY A 10 14.19 2.08 -13.87
C GLY A 10 13.58 0.69 -13.98
N THR A 11 14.28 -0.34 -13.48
CA THR A 11 13.75 -1.71 -13.42
C THR A 11 12.55 -1.81 -12.47
N ARG A 12 12.62 -1.21 -11.28
CA ARG A 12 11.50 -1.19 -10.32
C ARG A 12 10.28 -0.49 -10.91
N GLN A 13 10.48 0.71 -11.48
CA GLN A 13 9.41 1.48 -12.13
C GLN A 13 8.77 0.68 -13.27
N PHE A 14 9.56 -0.02 -14.09
CA PHE A 14 9.04 -0.87 -15.16
C PHE A 14 8.14 -2.00 -14.61
N PHE A 15 8.57 -2.70 -13.56
CA PHE A 15 7.77 -3.80 -12.99
C PHE A 15 6.55 -3.32 -12.22
N LEU A 16 6.62 -2.17 -11.54
CA LEU A 16 5.45 -1.56 -10.90
C LEU A 16 4.41 -1.13 -11.95
N ASN A 17 4.86 -0.56 -13.08
CA ASN A 17 3.99 -0.26 -14.21
C ASN A 17 3.35 -1.54 -14.77
N CYS A 18 4.14 -2.60 -14.98
CA CYS A 18 3.60 -3.90 -15.40
C CYS A 18 2.53 -4.42 -14.44
N LEU A 19 2.78 -4.34 -13.14
CA LEU A 19 1.83 -4.78 -12.11
C LEU A 19 0.54 -3.95 -12.15
N ALA A 20 0.64 -2.61 -12.21
CA ALA A 20 -0.51 -1.73 -12.30
C ALA A 20 -1.35 -2.02 -13.56
N LEU A 21 -0.68 -2.20 -14.70
CA LEU A 21 -1.30 -2.52 -15.99
C LEU A 21 -1.97 -3.90 -16.00
N LEU A 22 -1.40 -4.89 -15.30
CA LEU A 22 -2.01 -6.21 -15.14
C LEU A 22 -3.27 -6.11 -14.28
N LEU A 23 -3.14 -5.57 -13.06
CA LEU A 23 -4.26 -5.45 -12.12
C LEU A 23 -5.40 -4.60 -12.67
N GLY A 24 -5.09 -3.56 -13.46
CA GLY A 24 -6.08 -2.69 -14.10
C GLY A 24 -6.90 -3.36 -15.21
N ARG A 25 -6.43 -4.47 -15.78
CA ARG A 25 -7.10 -5.20 -16.87
C ARG A 25 -7.82 -6.47 -16.43
N LEU A 26 -7.67 -6.88 -15.18
CA LEU A 26 -8.35 -8.06 -14.65
C LEU A 26 -9.85 -7.75 -14.47
N ASP A 27 -10.68 -8.71 -14.86
CA ASP A 27 -12.08 -8.73 -14.44
C ASP A 27 -12.18 -8.97 -12.91
N HIS A 28 -13.33 -8.63 -12.33
CA HIS A 28 -13.53 -8.69 -10.87
C HIS A 28 -13.27 -10.09 -10.30
N LYS A 29 -13.72 -11.14 -10.99
CA LYS A 29 -13.55 -12.53 -10.54
C LYS A 29 -12.08 -12.96 -10.53
N LYS A 30 -11.31 -12.60 -11.56
CA LYS A 30 -9.86 -12.86 -11.61
C LYS A 30 -9.12 -12.05 -10.57
N LEU A 31 -9.50 -10.79 -10.35
CA LEU A 31 -8.90 -9.94 -9.35
C LEU A 31 -9.09 -10.51 -7.94
N GLU A 32 -10.31 -10.95 -7.60
CA GLU A 32 -10.62 -11.60 -6.33
C GLU A 32 -9.80 -12.87 -6.13
N ASN A 33 -9.71 -13.74 -7.14
CA ASN A 33 -8.91 -14.96 -7.07
C ASN A 33 -7.41 -14.68 -6.89
N ILE A 34 -6.85 -13.75 -7.66
CA ILE A 34 -5.44 -13.36 -7.54
C ILE A 34 -5.15 -12.77 -6.17
N THR A 35 -6.07 -11.97 -5.63
CA THR A 35 -5.89 -11.37 -4.30
C THR A 35 -5.99 -12.42 -3.20
N SER A 36 -6.93 -13.36 -3.29
CA SER A 36 -7.02 -14.47 -2.33
C SER A 36 -5.71 -15.27 -2.25
N VAL A 37 -5.02 -15.47 -3.37
CA VAL A 37 -3.77 -16.24 -3.43
C VAL A 37 -2.52 -15.40 -3.13
N TYR A 38 -2.44 -14.19 -3.68
CA TYR A 38 -1.23 -13.39 -3.70
C TYR A 38 -1.34 -12.07 -2.93
N GLY A 39 -2.52 -11.70 -2.41
CA GLY A 39 -2.81 -10.39 -1.83
C GLY A 39 -1.83 -9.97 -0.73
N LEU A 40 -1.57 -10.86 0.23
CA LEU A 40 -0.61 -10.59 1.31
C LEU A 40 0.82 -10.42 0.77
N ARG A 41 1.24 -11.29 -0.17
CA ARG A 41 2.57 -11.21 -0.79
C ARG A 41 2.74 -9.92 -1.59
N MET A 42 1.73 -9.54 -2.38
CA MET A 42 1.71 -8.29 -3.13
C MET A 42 1.78 -7.10 -2.19
N SER A 43 1.00 -7.10 -1.12
CA SER A 43 0.99 -6.02 -0.13
C SER A 43 2.35 -5.85 0.54
N ASN A 44 2.98 -6.95 0.98
CA ASN A 44 4.32 -6.90 1.57
C ASN A 44 5.38 -6.38 0.60
N ILE A 45 5.33 -6.81 -0.67
CA ILE A 45 6.25 -6.31 -1.70
C ILE A 45 6.04 -4.81 -1.92
N LEU A 46 4.79 -4.35 -2.05
CA LEU A 46 4.49 -2.94 -2.27
C LEU A 46 4.87 -2.08 -1.05
N MET A 47 4.63 -2.57 0.17
CA MET A 47 5.09 -1.89 1.40
C MET A 47 6.61 -1.72 1.42
N SER A 48 7.38 -2.73 0.99
CA SER A 48 8.84 -2.59 0.91
C SER A 48 9.30 -1.53 -0.09
N GLN A 49 8.47 -1.18 -1.09
CA GLN A 49 8.80 -0.12 -2.05
C GLN A 49 8.59 1.27 -1.45
N LEU A 50 7.90 1.42 -0.31
CA LEU A 50 7.63 2.71 0.31
C LEU A 50 8.89 3.34 0.92
N HIS A 51 9.85 2.52 1.34
CA HIS A 51 11.18 2.99 1.78
C HIS A 51 12.12 3.34 0.60
N CYS A 52 11.62 3.34 -0.64
CA CYS A 52 12.42 3.76 -1.78
C CYS A 52 12.61 5.28 -1.74
N ALA A 53 13.86 5.74 -1.93
CA ALA A 53 14.16 7.17 -2.00
C ALA A 53 13.60 7.83 -3.28
N ASP A 54 13.29 7.04 -4.30
CA ASP A 54 12.66 7.51 -5.54
C ASP A 54 11.15 7.72 -5.34
N GLU A 55 10.73 8.97 -5.47
CA GLU A 55 9.34 9.38 -5.21
C GLU A 55 8.35 8.76 -6.20
N ASP A 56 8.75 8.54 -7.45
CA ASP A 56 7.89 7.91 -8.47
C ASP A 56 7.62 6.43 -8.14
N VAL A 57 8.63 5.69 -7.69
CA VAL A 57 8.48 4.31 -7.20
C VAL A 57 7.52 4.27 -6.01
N THR A 58 7.71 5.15 -5.02
CA THR A 58 6.88 5.21 -3.81
C THR A 58 5.44 5.59 -4.14
N ASN A 59 5.24 6.61 -4.98
CA ASN A 59 3.91 7.04 -5.42
C ASN A 59 3.18 5.94 -6.19
N MET A 60 3.87 5.24 -7.09
CA MET A 60 3.28 4.14 -7.86
C MET A 60 2.92 2.96 -6.96
N ALA A 61 3.77 2.61 -5.99
CA ALA A 61 3.48 1.58 -5.01
C ALA A 61 2.24 1.92 -4.17
N VAL A 62 2.10 3.17 -3.72
CA VAL A 62 0.90 3.64 -3.03
C VAL A 62 -0.34 3.59 -3.91
N CYS A 63 -0.25 4.00 -5.18
CA CYS A 63 -1.40 3.93 -6.10
C CYS A 63 -1.88 2.48 -6.32
N ILE A 64 -0.94 1.53 -6.39
CA ILE A 64 -1.25 0.10 -6.52
C ILE A 64 -1.83 -0.44 -5.21
N LEU A 65 -1.22 -0.14 -4.06
CA LEU A 65 -1.75 -0.51 -2.74
C LEU A 65 -3.15 0.04 -2.55
N ARG A 66 -3.36 1.31 -2.84
CA ARG A 66 -4.67 1.97 -2.84
C ARG A 66 -5.64 1.20 -3.73
N SER A 67 -5.28 0.93 -4.98
CA SER A 67 -6.15 0.20 -5.90
C SER A 67 -6.45 -1.23 -5.43
N ALA A 68 -5.48 -1.92 -4.84
CA ALA A 68 -5.66 -3.26 -4.29
C ALA A 68 -6.52 -3.23 -3.01
N ILE A 69 -6.28 -2.29 -2.11
CA ILE A 69 -7.04 -2.11 -0.88
C ILE A 69 -8.49 -1.68 -1.19
N PHE A 70 -8.68 -0.79 -2.17
CA PHE A 70 -9.97 -0.13 -2.43
C PHE A 70 -10.80 -0.74 -3.59
N LYS A 71 -10.21 -1.31 -4.64
CA LYS A 71 -11.02 -2.04 -5.66
C LYS A 71 -11.56 -3.37 -5.14
N ILE A 72 -10.97 -3.91 -4.07
CA ILE A 72 -11.36 -5.19 -3.48
C ILE A 72 -12.39 -4.99 -2.36
N SER A 73 -12.60 -3.74 -1.91
CA SER A 73 -13.66 -3.35 -0.96
C SER A 73 -15.07 -3.56 -1.50
N GLY A 74 -15.23 -3.84 -2.80
CA GLY A 74 -16.50 -4.29 -3.37
C GLY A 74 -16.90 -5.71 -2.97
N SER A 75 -15.97 -6.56 -2.49
CA SER A 75 -16.31 -7.97 -2.21
C SER A 75 -15.52 -8.69 -1.09
N SER A 76 -14.29 -8.30 -0.72
CA SER A 76 -13.46 -9.19 0.13
C SER A 76 -12.67 -8.51 1.27
N ILE A 77 -12.33 -7.22 1.18
CA ILE A 77 -11.58 -6.51 2.24
C ILE A 77 -12.42 -6.13 3.48
N ASN A 78 -13.69 -6.53 3.50
CA ASN A 78 -14.50 -6.48 4.73
C ASN A 78 -14.05 -7.50 5.80
N ASN A 79 -12.98 -8.28 5.56
CA ASN A 79 -12.41 -9.16 6.58
C ASN A 79 -11.46 -8.36 7.50
N PRO A 80 -11.88 -8.02 8.73
CA PRO A 80 -11.10 -7.17 9.63
C PRO A 80 -9.73 -7.76 9.96
N ARG A 81 -9.60 -9.09 9.91
CA ARG A 81 -8.36 -9.81 10.24
C ARG A 81 -7.22 -9.62 9.25
N GLU A 82 -7.50 -9.32 7.99
CA GLU A 82 -6.44 -9.02 7.02
C GLU A 82 -5.94 -7.60 7.19
N MET A 83 -6.86 -6.69 7.53
CA MET A 83 -6.53 -5.30 7.86
C MET A 83 -5.78 -5.19 9.19
N GLU A 84 -6.10 -5.99 10.20
CA GLU A 84 -5.32 -6.10 11.44
C GLU A 84 -3.84 -6.46 11.20
N LYS A 85 -3.50 -7.10 10.06
CA LYS A 85 -2.11 -7.44 9.70
C LYS A 85 -1.42 -6.35 8.89
N LEU A 86 -2.17 -5.59 8.10
CA LEU A 86 -1.63 -4.53 7.23
C LEU A 86 -1.55 -3.18 7.93
N LEU A 87 -2.44 -2.91 8.88
CA LEU A 87 -2.56 -1.61 9.53
C LEU A 87 -1.39 -1.29 10.46
N PRO A 88 -0.87 -2.21 11.31
CA PRO A 88 0.27 -1.91 12.17
C PRO A 88 1.54 -1.53 11.38
N PRO A 89 1.97 -2.29 10.33
CA PRO A 89 3.11 -1.88 9.51
C PRO A 89 2.93 -0.52 8.81
N LEU A 90 1.71 -0.19 8.36
CA LEU A 90 1.41 1.13 7.80
C LEU A 90 1.53 2.23 8.87
N MET A 91 1.11 1.96 10.10
CA MET A 91 1.26 2.90 11.21
C MET A 91 2.72 3.10 11.61
N ASP A 92 3.56 2.06 11.54
CA ASP A 92 5.00 2.18 11.82
C ASP A 92 5.69 3.11 10.81
N LEU A 93 5.27 3.08 9.54
CA LEU A 93 5.77 3.98 8.50
C LEU A 93 5.45 5.47 8.77
N LEU A 94 4.44 5.78 9.58
CA LEU A 94 4.19 7.17 9.98
C LEU A 94 5.30 7.72 10.88
N ASP A 95 5.97 6.85 11.64
CA ASP A 95 7.02 7.24 12.58
C ASP A 95 8.35 7.54 11.87
N GLU A 96 8.51 7.08 10.62
CA GLU A 96 9.71 7.34 9.80
C GLU A 96 9.79 8.80 9.31
N ARG A 97 8.67 9.54 9.34
CA ARG A 97 8.57 10.99 9.02
C ARG A 97 9.20 11.39 7.68
N ASP A 98 9.26 10.46 6.74
CA ASP A 98 9.91 10.63 5.44
C ASP A 98 8.88 10.64 4.28
N GLY A 99 9.33 10.35 3.06
CA GLY A 99 8.43 10.22 1.90
C GLY A 99 7.39 9.11 2.06
N ALA A 100 7.73 8.02 2.76
CA ALA A 100 6.82 6.91 3.03
C ALA A 100 5.68 7.35 3.95
N ALA A 101 5.98 8.13 4.99
CA ALA A 101 4.97 8.63 5.93
C ALA A 101 3.88 9.45 5.22
N ARG A 102 4.25 10.32 4.27
CA ARG A 102 3.29 11.10 3.46
C ARG A 102 2.41 10.19 2.61
N ALA A 103 3.02 9.20 1.97
CA ALA A 103 2.35 8.29 1.05
C ALA A 103 1.36 7.36 1.79
N VAL A 104 1.72 6.91 2.99
CA VAL A 104 0.90 6.04 3.84
C VAL A 104 -0.25 6.79 4.52
N THR A 105 -0.08 8.09 4.82
CA THR A 105 -1.16 8.93 5.39
C THR A 105 -2.42 8.89 4.51
N VAL A 106 -2.26 8.91 3.19
CA VAL A 106 -3.38 8.82 2.24
C VAL A 106 -4.10 7.47 2.34
N LEU A 107 -3.35 6.36 2.42
CA LEU A 107 -3.91 5.02 2.56
C LEU A 107 -4.72 4.86 3.85
N ILE A 108 -4.19 5.39 4.96
CA ILE A 108 -4.85 5.34 6.27
C ILE A 108 -6.12 6.20 6.29
N ALA A 109 -6.06 7.43 5.75
CA ALA A 109 -7.22 8.32 5.67
C ALA A 109 -8.34 7.72 4.83
N GLU A 110 -8.00 7.09 3.70
CA GLU A 110 -8.98 6.43 2.85
C GLU A 110 -9.56 5.17 3.50
N TYR A 111 -8.77 4.40 4.25
CA TYR A 111 -9.27 3.26 5.01
C TYR A 111 -10.34 3.70 6.03
N TYR A 112 -10.10 4.80 6.73
CA TYR A 112 -11.06 5.36 7.68
C TYR A 112 -12.38 5.79 7.04
N SER A 113 -12.36 6.23 5.78
CA SER A 113 -13.60 6.59 5.07
C SER A 113 -14.56 5.40 4.88
N ILE A 114 -14.06 4.17 5.00
CA ILE A 114 -14.81 2.93 4.76
C ILE A 114 -14.94 2.08 6.03
N SER A 115 -13.96 2.16 6.94
CA SER A 115 -13.95 1.44 8.21
C SER A 115 -14.92 2.07 9.22
N THR A 116 -15.62 1.23 9.97
CA THR A 116 -16.42 1.64 11.13
C THR A 116 -15.63 1.62 12.45
N ASP A 117 -14.39 1.12 12.42
CA ASP A 117 -13.50 1.01 13.58
C ASP A 117 -12.72 2.31 13.81
N CYS A 118 -12.63 2.73 15.08
CA CYS A 118 -11.93 3.91 15.54
C CYS A 118 -10.51 3.63 16.08
N TRP A 119 -10.01 2.39 16.02
CA TRP A 119 -8.69 2.00 16.53
C TRP A 119 -7.55 2.89 15.99
N CYS A 120 -7.50 3.14 14.68
CA CYS A 120 -6.44 3.96 14.07
C CYS A 120 -6.50 5.42 14.55
N LEU A 121 -7.70 6.01 14.67
CA LEU A 121 -7.87 7.35 15.23
C LEU A 121 -7.36 7.42 16.67
N LYS A 122 -7.68 6.42 17.49
CA LYS A 122 -7.18 6.32 18.87
C LYS A 122 -5.65 6.26 18.91
N GLU A 123 -5.04 5.47 18.03
CA GLU A 123 -3.59 5.33 17.94
C GLU A 123 -2.91 6.65 17.52
N ILE A 124 -3.44 7.34 16.52
CA ILE A 124 -2.95 8.66 16.11
C ILE A 124 -3.07 9.67 17.27
N LEU A 125 -4.21 9.71 17.96
CA LEU A 125 -4.41 10.61 19.11
C LEU A 125 -3.44 10.30 20.26
N ASN A 126 -3.16 9.01 20.53
CA ASN A 126 -2.16 8.61 21.52
C ASN A 126 -0.77 9.13 21.13
N ARG A 127 -0.39 9.03 19.86
CA ARG A 127 0.91 9.51 19.35
C ARG A 127 1.02 11.05 19.39
N LEU A 128 -0.09 11.77 19.21
CA LEU A 128 -0.15 13.23 19.34
C LEU A 128 -0.14 13.72 20.80
N ALA A 129 -0.56 12.88 21.75
CA ALA A 129 -0.57 13.22 23.17
C ALA A 129 0.81 13.13 23.83
N CYS A 130 1.84 12.72 23.07
CA CYS A 130 3.25 12.68 23.48
C CYS A 130 3.98 14.00 23.19
#